data_AF-A0A7S3DQ88-F1
#
_entry.id   AF-A0A7S3DQ88-F1
#
_cell.length_a   1.000
_cell.length_b   1.000
_cell.length_c   1.000
_cell.angle_alpha   90.00
_cell.angle_beta   90.00
_cell.angle_gamma   90.00
#
_symmetry.space_group_name_H-M   'P 1'
#
loop_
_entity.id
_entity.type
_entity.pdbx_description
1 polymer ?
#
loop_
_entity_poly.entity_id
_entity_poly.type
_entity_poly.pdbx_seq_one_letter_code
_entity_poly.pdbx_strand_id
1 'polypeptide(L)'
;DLQGLLQKLGVRRFHLYGQSFGGILAYEYLKKIAETPKDGRDNDDDEGCLSVILSSSPWNVSQVQEEAGRLVEALESPELFRQTHQCQTPEMPLPLQKAYAKAGTVWRGADAIADYVAQAPTTTTSSSHYPRLPSCLVLRGEHDFVTPPCVQGWKHVFSTSRSVRFRTLEGCSHHGLLENPALYGDVVDSFLAEYD
;
A
#
# COMPACT_ATOMS: atom_id res chain seq x y z
N ASP A 1 8.20 -7.55 13.92
CA ASP A 1 7.24 -7.17 12.86
C ASP A 1 6.43 -5.97 13.35
N LEU A 2 5.44 -5.50 12.59
CA LEU A 2 4.61 -4.33 12.95
C LEU A 2 3.87 -4.53 14.29
N GLN A 3 3.31 -5.72 14.53
CA GLN A 3 2.60 -6.02 15.78
C GLN A 3 3.51 -5.87 17.00
N GLY A 4 4.71 -6.47 16.96
CA GLY A 4 5.68 -6.33 18.05
C GLY A 4 6.16 -4.89 18.26
N LEU A 5 6.25 -4.10 17.18
CA LEU A 5 6.60 -2.67 17.27
C LEU A 5 5.51 -1.85 17.97
N LEU A 6 4.25 -2.01 17.56
CA LEU A 6 3.10 -1.31 18.16
C LEU A 6 2.98 -1.63 19.65
N GLN A 7 3.11 -2.90 20.02
CA GLN A 7 3.11 -3.33 21.43
C GLN A 7 4.25 -2.70 22.24
N LYS A 8 5.48 -2.72 21.69
CA LYS A 8 6.65 -2.15 22.37
C LYS A 8 6.55 -0.63 22.56
N LEU A 9 5.91 0.07 21.62
CA LEU A 9 5.71 1.52 21.69
C LEU A 9 4.44 1.92 22.45
N GLY A 10 3.58 0.96 22.83
CA GLY A 10 2.30 1.25 23.48
C GLY A 10 1.30 1.97 22.57
N VAL A 11 1.42 1.82 21.25
CA VAL A 11 0.51 2.46 20.27
C VAL A 11 -0.75 1.61 20.14
N ARG A 12 -1.88 2.12 20.65
CA ARG A 12 -3.18 1.44 20.64
C ARG A 12 -4.08 1.89 19.48
N ARG A 13 -3.95 3.13 19.02
CA ARG A 13 -4.67 3.72 17.87
C ARG A 13 -3.68 4.27 16.86
N PHE A 14 -3.84 3.93 15.58
CA PHE A 14 -2.94 4.39 14.53
C PHE A 14 -3.59 4.37 13.15
N HIS A 15 -3.05 5.18 12.25
CA HIS A 15 -3.25 5.02 10.81
C HIS A 15 -2.09 4.23 10.23
N LEU A 16 -2.36 3.38 9.24
CA LEU A 16 -1.34 2.56 8.60
C LEU A 16 -1.07 3.05 7.19
N TYR A 17 0.18 3.41 6.92
CA TYR A 17 0.65 3.79 5.60
C TYR A 17 1.62 2.72 5.06
N GLY A 18 1.35 2.24 3.85
CA GLY A 18 2.25 1.32 3.16
C GLY A 18 2.51 1.78 1.72
N GLN A 19 3.79 1.88 1.36
CA GLN A 19 4.23 2.22 0.01
C GLN A 19 4.76 0.97 -0.70
N SER A 20 4.37 0.75 -1.96
CA SER A 20 4.82 -0.39 -2.77
C SER A 20 4.64 -1.71 -2.03
N PHE A 21 5.69 -2.54 -1.91
CA PHE A 21 5.68 -3.76 -1.10
C PHE A 21 5.25 -3.53 0.36
N GLY A 22 5.55 -2.37 0.95
CA GLY A 22 5.07 -2.01 2.28
C GLY A 22 3.55 -1.97 2.40
N GLY A 23 2.81 -1.66 1.33
CA GLY A 23 1.35 -1.75 1.32
C GLY A 23 0.83 -3.18 1.24
N ILE A 24 1.54 -4.10 0.58
CA ILE A 24 1.26 -5.54 0.66
C ILE A 24 1.40 -6.00 2.12
N LEU A 25 2.50 -5.64 2.78
CA LEU A 25 2.71 -5.98 4.19
C LEU A 25 1.67 -5.35 5.12
N ALA A 26 1.26 -4.11 4.84
CA ALA A 26 0.20 -3.44 5.58
C ALA A 26 -1.12 -4.20 5.45
N TYR A 27 -1.47 -4.64 4.23
CA TYR A 27 -2.66 -5.44 4.01
C TYR A 27 -2.59 -6.80 4.72
N GLU A 28 -1.49 -7.55 4.58
CA GLU A 28 -1.35 -8.87 5.23
C GLU A 28 -1.41 -8.78 6.75
N TYR A 29 -0.88 -7.69 7.33
CA TYR A 29 -1.07 -7.40 8.75
C TYR A 29 -2.56 -7.24 9.09
N LEU A 30 -3.30 -6.39 8.37
CA LEU A 30 -4.72 -6.15 8.62
C LEU A 30 -5.57 -7.39 8.42
N LYS A 31 -5.28 -8.18 7.38
CA LYS A 31 -5.93 -9.46 7.11
C LYS A 31 -5.72 -10.43 8.27
N LYS A 32 -4.48 -10.60 8.73
CA LYS A 32 -4.18 -11.46 9.89
C LYS A 32 -4.97 -11.05 11.14
N ILE A 33 -5.09 -9.75 11.40
CA ILE A 33 -5.89 -9.24 12.51
C ILE A 33 -7.38 -9.55 12.32
N ALA A 34 -7.93 -9.36 11.12
CA ALA A 34 -9.32 -9.66 10.81
C ALA A 34 -9.65 -11.17 10.89
N GLU A 35 -8.69 -12.04 10.58
CA GLU A 35 -8.84 -13.50 10.65
C GLU A 35 -8.60 -14.08 12.06
N THR A 36 -7.99 -13.30 12.97
CA THR A 36 -7.74 -13.73 14.35
C THR A 36 -9.04 -13.62 15.16
N PRO A 37 -9.54 -14.71 15.77
CA PRO A 37 -10.71 -14.64 16.64
C PRO A 37 -10.47 -13.69 17.81
N LYS A 38 -11.38 -12.73 18.02
CA LYS A 38 -11.42 -11.96 19.26
C LYS A 38 -12.06 -12.83 20.33
N ASP A 39 -11.31 -13.19 21.37
CA ASP A 39 -11.92 -13.67 22.61
C ASP A 39 -12.76 -12.51 23.13
N GLY A 40 -14.07 -12.71 23.35
CA GLY A 40 -15.06 -11.66 23.63
C GLY A 40 -14.88 -10.83 24.92
N ARG A 41 -13.64 -10.63 25.38
CA ARG A 41 -13.20 -9.71 26.42
C ARG A 41 -12.61 -8.41 25.87
N ASP A 42 -12.29 -8.34 24.57
CA ASP A 42 -11.79 -7.13 23.91
C ASP A 42 -12.96 -6.24 23.45
N ASN A 43 -13.62 -5.58 24.40
CA ASN A 43 -14.69 -4.60 24.19
C ASN A 43 -14.17 -3.21 23.77
N ASP A 44 -12.92 -3.09 23.36
CA ASP A 44 -12.33 -1.83 22.92
C ASP A 44 -12.46 -1.71 21.39
N ASP A 45 -13.69 -1.36 20.95
CA ASP A 45 -13.98 -0.98 19.55
C ASP A 45 -13.16 0.26 19.11
N ASP A 46 -12.49 0.92 20.04
CA ASP A 46 -11.70 2.13 19.84
C ASP A 46 -10.21 1.86 19.59
N GLU A 47 -9.79 0.59 19.45
CA GLU A 47 -8.38 0.21 19.29
C GLU A 47 -8.04 -0.48 17.98
N GLY A 48 -6.85 -0.17 17.47
CA GLY A 48 -6.28 -0.73 16.26
C GLY A 48 -6.07 0.30 15.15
N CYS A 49 -6.15 -0.20 13.92
CA CYS A 49 -5.94 0.61 12.72
C CYS A 49 -7.21 1.38 12.36
N LEU A 50 -7.15 2.71 12.38
CA LEU A 50 -8.28 3.60 12.09
C LEU A 50 -8.56 3.70 10.58
N SER A 51 -7.50 3.86 9.80
CA SER A 51 -7.55 3.84 8.34
C SER A 51 -6.22 3.39 7.74
N VAL A 52 -6.25 2.95 6.49
CA VAL A 52 -5.06 2.48 5.77
C VAL A 52 -4.89 3.21 4.43
N ILE A 53 -3.65 3.52 4.09
CA ILE A 53 -3.26 4.07 2.79
C ILE A 53 -2.32 3.08 2.11
N LEU A 54 -2.72 2.61 0.93
CA LEU A 54 -1.92 1.75 0.05
C LEU A 54 -1.41 2.60 -1.12
N SER A 55 -0.18 3.11 -1.00
CA SER A 55 0.43 4.00 -1.97
C SER A 55 1.29 3.21 -2.96
N SER A 56 0.93 3.25 -4.23
CA SER A 56 1.66 2.57 -5.31
C SER A 56 1.86 1.09 -5.02
N SER A 57 0.90 0.47 -4.35
CA SER A 57 0.95 -0.91 -3.89
C SER A 57 0.02 -1.77 -4.73
N PRO A 58 0.52 -2.82 -5.39
CA PRO A 58 -0.32 -3.66 -6.22
C PRO A 58 -1.05 -4.72 -5.40
N TRP A 59 -2.23 -5.13 -5.87
CA TRP A 59 -2.93 -6.29 -5.31
C TRP A 59 -2.43 -7.61 -5.92
N ASN A 60 -1.80 -7.55 -7.10
CA ASN A 60 -1.23 -8.68 -7.83
C ASN A 60 0.14 -8.28 -8.39
N VAL A 61 1.19 -8.99 -7.98
CA VAL A 61 2.57 -8.68 -8.37
C VAL A 61 2.86 -9.03 -9.83
N SER A 62 2.27 -10.10 -10.36
CA SER A 62 2.49 -10.52 -11.76
C SER A 62 2.04 -9.44 -12.74
N GLN A 63 0.91 -8.78 -12.45
CA GLN A 63 0.39 -7.68 -13.27
C GLN A 63 1.35 -6.48 -13.32
N VAL A 64 2.05 -6.20 -12.22
CA VAL A 64 3.06 -5.13 -12.20
C VAL A 64 4.29 -5.52 -12.99
N GLN A 65 4.73 -6.78 -12.91
CA GLN A 65 5.87 -7.25 -13.69
C GLN A 65 5.58 -7.20 -15.20
N GLU A 66 4.39 -7.64 -15.62
CA GLU A 66 3.93 -7.55 -17.02
C GLU A 66 3.90 -6.09 -17.50
N GLU A 67 3.31 -5.20 -16.70
CA GLU A 67 3.20 -3.80 -17.08
C GLU A 67 4.55 -3.07 -17.07
N ALA A 68 5.41 -3.33 -16.09
CA ALA A 68 6.76 -2.81 -16.06
C ALA A 68 7.57 -3.31 -17.27
N GLY A 69 7.43 -4.59 -17.63
CA GLY A 69 8.05 -5.17 -18.83
C GLY A 69 7.60 -4.45 -20.10
N ARG A 70 6.28 -4.28 -20.28
CA ARG A 70 5.70 -3.55 -21.41
C ARG A 70 6.21 -2.11 -21.50
N LEU A 71 6.33 -1.42 -20.36
CA LEU A 71 6.84 -0.05 -20.31
C LEU A 71 8.33 0.02 -20.62
N VAL A 72 9.14 -0.93 -20.13
CA VAL A 72 10.57 -1.01 -20.45
C VAL A 72 10.77 -1.27 -21.95
N GLU A 73 10.00 -2.17 -22.55
CA GLU A 73 10.07 -2.46 -23.99
C GLU A 73 9.69 -1.26 -24.87
N ALA A 74 8.80 -0.41 -24.37
CA ALA A 74 8.38 0.81 -25.06
C ALA A 74 9.40 1.96 -24.95
N LEU A 75 10.43 1.83 -24.12
CA LEU A 75 11.41 2.88 -23.85
C LEU A 75 12.76 2.55 -24.47
N GLU A 76 13.49 3.59 -24.89
CA GLU A 76 14.79 3.45 -25.54
C GLU A 76 15.91 3.06 -24.55
N SER A 77 15.71 3.24 -23.25
CA SER A 77 16.68 2.84 -22.23
C SER A 77 16.04 2.56 -20.85
N PRO A 78 16.68 1.72 -20.01
CA PRO A 78 16.27 1.52 -18.62
C PRO A 78 16.28 2.79 -17.77
N GLU A 79 17.11 3.77 -18.12
CA GLU A 79 17.19 5.05 -17.42
C GLU A 79 15.92 5.88 -17.63
N LEU A 80 15.33 5.81 -18.83
CA LEU A 80 14.03 6.45 -19.10
C LEU A 80 12.91 5.83 -18.25
N PHE A 81 12.97 4.52 -17.96
CA PHE A 81 11.99 3.89 -17.07
C PHE A 81 12.08 4.46 -15.66
N ARG A 82 13.31 4.59 -15.14
CA ARG A 82 13.55 5.23 -13.84
C ARG A 82 13.02 6.66 -13.81
N GLN A 83 13.32 7.45 -14.85
CA GLN A 83 12.94 8.86 -14.93
C GLN A 83 11.46 9.08 -15.19
N THR A 84 10.76 8.15 -15.84
CA THR A 84 9.34 8.34 -16.24
C THR A 84 8.39 7.69 -15.24
N HIS A 85 8.73 6.49 -14.77
CA HIS A 85 7.81 5.62 -14.03
C HIS A 85 8.19 5.39 -12.57
N GLN A 86 9.47 5.56 -12.19
CA GLN A 86 9.88 5.44 -10.78
C GLN A 86 9.88 6.78 -10.06
N CYS A 87 10.58 7.79 -10.61
CA CYS A 87 10.63 9.13 -10.02
C CYS A 87 11.04 10.16 -11.08
N GLN A 88 10.16 11.13 -11.34
CA GLN A 88 10.29 12.19 -12.34
C GLN A 88 11.04 13.43 -11.86
N THR A 89 11.53 13.43 -10.61
CA THR A 89 12.40 14.53 -10.19
C THR A 89 13.68 14.54 -11.03
N PRO A 90 14.21 15.72 -11.43
CA PRO A 90 15.39 15.81 -12.30
C PRO A 90 16.60 15.04 -11.76
N GLU A 91 16.79 15.10 -10.44
CA GLU A 91 17.76 14.29 -9.71
C GLU A 91 17.01 13.36 -8.76
N MET A 92 17.54 12.15 -8.54
CA MET A 92 16.95 11.23 -7.56
C MET A 92 16.99 11.88 -6.17
N PRO A 93 15.88 11.97 -5.43
CA PRO A 93 15.87 12.64 -4.13
C PRO A 93 16.78 11.91 -3.14
N LEU A 94 17.52 12.65 -2.32
CA LEU A 94 18.47 12.07 -1.35
C LEU A 94 17.84 11.01 -0.42
N PRO A 95 16.59 11.17 0.09
CA PRO A 95 15.95 10.12 0.87
C PRO A 95 15.78 8.81 0.09
N LEU A 96 15.44 8.89 -1.19
CA LEU A 96 15.27 7.74 -2.06
C LEU A 96 16.61 7.06 -2.37
N GLN A 97 17.66 7.84 -2.67
CA GLN A 97 19.02 7.31 -2.83
C GLN A 97 19.47 6.53 -1.59
N LYS A 98 19.25 7.10 -0.39
CA LYS A 98 19.60 6.45 0.88
C LYS A 98 18.80 5.18 1.12
N ALA A 99 17.52 5.14 0.72
CA ALA A 99 16.69 3.95 0.83
C ALA A 99 17.23 2.82 -0.07
N TYR A 100 17.52 3.12 -1.35
CA TYR A 100 18.10 2.14 -2.28
C TYR A 100 19.47 1.64 -1.84
N ALA A 101 20.33 2.52 -1.32
CA ALA A 101 21.65 2.14 -0.80
C ALA A 101 21.58 1.18 0.40
N LYS A 102 20.46 1.18 1.13
CA LYS A 102 20.21 0.30 2.29
C LYS A 102 19.28 -0.88 1.96
N ALA A 103 18.89 -1.05 0.71
CA ALA A 103 18.03 -2.16 0.31
C ALA A 103 18.73 -3.49 0.59
N GLY A 104 18.06 -4.39 1.31
CA GLY A 104 18.56 -5.74 1.55
C GLY A 104 18.68 -6.56 0.26
N THR A 105 19.16 -7.79 0.38
CA THR A 105 19.33 -8.73 -0.75
C THR A 105 18.26 -9.81 -0.81
N VAL A 106 17.66 -10.15 0.33
CA VAL A 106 16.69 -11.28 0.45
C VAL A 106 15.33 -10.94 -0.17
N TRP A 107 14.80 -9.74 0.12
CA TRP A 107 13.50 -9.26 -0.38
C TRP A 107 13.69 -8.18 -1.43
N ARG A 108 14.60 -8.42 -2.39
CA ARG A 108 14.94 -7.45 -3.43
C ARG A 108 14.20 -7.77 -4.73
N GLY A 109 13.45 -6.80 -5.22
CA GLY A 109 12.70 -6.92 -6.47
C GLY A 109 11.38 -7.69 -6.31
N ALA A 110 10.58 -7.67 -7.37
CA ALA A 110 9.28 -8.35 -7.41
C ALA A 110 9.41 -9.88 -7.40
N ASP A 111 10.56 -10.42 -7.82
CA ASP A 111 10.78 -11.88 -7.95
C ASP A 111 10.64 -12.63 -6.62
N ALA A 112 10.96 -11.97 -5.49
CA ALA A 112 10.80 -12.55 -4.16
C ALA A 112 9.33 -12.84 -3.78
N ILE A 113 8.39 -12.23 -4.50
CA ILE A 113 6.94 -12.31 -4.27
C ILE A 113 6.17 -12.39 -5.59
N ALA A 114 6.76 -12.96 -6.64
CA ALA A 114 6.21 -12.92 -8.01
C ALA A 114 4.77 -13.46 -8.09
N ASP A 115 4.48 -14.53 -7.34
CA ASP A 115 3.17 -15.19 -7.33
C ASP A 115 2.17 -14.55 -6.34
N TYR A 116 2.53 -13.43 -5.71
CA TYR A 116 1.65 -12.80 -4.73
C TYR A 116 0.42 -12.20 -5.38
N VAL A 117 -0.75 -12.67 -4.92
CA VAL A 117 -2.07 -12.10 -5.20
C VAL A 117 -2.82 -11.96 -3.89
N ALA A 118 -3.17 -10.74 -3.52
CA ALA A 118 -3.93 -10.45 -2.30
C ALA A 118 -5.27 -11.21 -2.32
N GLN A 119 -5.53 -11.97 -1.25
CA GLN A 119 -6.76 -12.73 -1.07
C GLN A 119 -7.55 -12.14 0.08
N ALA A 120 -8.84 -11.87 -0.13
CA ALA A 120 -9.74 -11.40 0.91
C ALA A 120 -9.66 -12.28 2.18
N PRO A 121 -9.92 -11.70 3.38
CA PRO A 121 -9.97 -12.48 4.62
C PRO A 121 -10.93 -13.66 4.49
N THR A 122 -10.52 -14.82 5.00
CA THR A 122 -11.34 -16.04 4.98
C THR A 122 -12.53 -15.90 5.92
N THR A 123 -13.73 -15.79 5.36
CA THR A 123 -14.99 -15.73 6.13
C THR A 123 -15.42 -17.14 6.53
N THR A 124 -14.73 -17.76 7.50
CA THR A 124 -14.99 -19.18 7.82
C THR A 124 -16.20 -19.42 8.72
N THR A 125 -16.85 -18.38 9.27
CA THR A 125 -18.15 -18.56 9.94
C THR A 125 -19.07 -17.35 9.76
N SER A 126 -20.36 -17.59 9.54
CA SER A 126 -21.41 -16.58 9.36
C SER A 126 -21.76 -15.79 10.63
N SER A 127 -20.82 -15.59 11.54
CA SER A 127 -21.07 -14.81 12.75
C SER A 127 -20.80 -13.33 12.48
N SER A 128 -21.72 -12.48 12.94
CA SER A 128 -21.71 -11.01 12.84
C SER A 128 -20.57 -10.31 13.59
N HIS A 129 -19.50 -11.03 13.94
CA HIS A 129 -18.46 -10.61 14.89
C HIS A 129 -17.06 -10.48 14.29
N TYR A 130 -16.87 -10.71 12.99
CA TYR A 130 -15.55 -10.50 12.38
C TYR A 130 -15.22 -9.00 12.24
N PRO A 131 -14.00 -8.58 12.62
CA PRO A 131 -13.56 -7.21 12.45
C PRO A 131 -13.58 -6.84 10.97
N ARG A 132 -14.26 -5.75 10.62
CA ARG A 132 -14.18 -5.16 9.29
C ARG A 132 -12.76 -4.64 9.07
N LEU A 133 -12.25 -4.80 7.84
CA LEU A 133 -11.03 -4.09 7.46
C LEU A 133 -11.25 -2.57 7.58
N PRO A 134 -10.22 -1.79 7.94
CA PRO A 134 -10.35 -0.34 8.05
C PRO A 134 -10.65 0.30 6.69
N SER A 135 -11.13 1.54 6.71
CA SER A 135 -11.30 2.30 5.46
C SER A 135 -9.96 2.48 4.75
N CYS A 136 -9.96 2.32 3.43
CA CYS A 136 -8.75 2.27 2.62
C CYS A 136 -8.71 3.38 1.59
N LEU A 137 -7.57 4.07 1.49
CA LEU A 137 -7.20 4.90 0.35
C LEU A 137 -6.14 4.18 -0.48
N VAL A 138 -6.45 3.91 -1.74
CA VAL A 138 -5.51 3.43 -2.74
C VAL A 138 -5.02 4.65 -3.53
N LEU A 139 -3.74 4.96 -3.39
CA LEU A 139 -3.10 6.14 -3.96
C LEU A 139 -2.04 5.70 -4.97
N ARG A 140 -1.92 6.38 -6.12
CA ARG A 140 -0.83 6.13 -7.08
C ARG A 140 -0.50 7.38 -7.88
N GLY A 141 0.70 7.47 -8.47
CA GLY A 141 1.01 8.49 -9.47
C GLY A 141 0.46 8.14 -10.85
N GLU A 142 0.06 9.13 -11.64
CA GLU A 142 -0.41 8.99 -13.03
C GLU A 142 0.53 8.17 -13.92
N HIS A 143 1.83 8.39 -13.78
CA HIS A 143 2.87 7.76 -14.58
C HIS A 143 3.50 6.53 -13.91
N ASP A 144 2.99 6.12 -12.75
CA ASP A 144 3.46 4.93 -12.04
C ASP A 144 3.33 3.66 -12.89
N PHE A 145 4.31 2.77 -12.80
CA PHE A 145 4.24 1.42 -13.40
C PHE A 145 3.25 0.51 -12.67
N VAL A 146 2.82 0.88 -11.46
CA VAL A 146 1.65 0.31 -10.78
C VAL A 146 0.38 0.98 -11.32
N THR A 147 -0.11 0.47 -12.44
CA THR A 147 -1.21 1.05 -13.24
C THR A 147 -2.61 0.81 -12.64
N PRO A 148 -3.72 1.37 -13.18
CA PRO A 148 -5.04 1.17 -12.58
C PRO A 148 -5.45 -0.31 -12.51
N PRO A 149 -5.19 -1.16 -13.53
CA PRO A 149 -5.39 -2.61 -13.42
C PRO A 149 -4.62 -3.26 -12.27
N CYS A 150 -3.42 -2.77 -11.95
CA CYS A 150 -2.57 -3.31 -10.88
C CYS A 150 -3.10 -3.02 -9.48
N VAL A 151 -4.09 -2.14 -9.32
CA VAL A 151 -4.65 -1.74 -8.02
C VAL A 151 -6.14 -1.98 -7.87
N GLN A 152 -6.88 -2.18 -8.97
CA GLN A 152 -8.34 -2.31 -8.95
C GLN A 152 -8.85 -3.45 -8.05
N GLY A 153 -8.06 -4.54 -7.92
CA GLY A 153 -8.43 -5.69 -7.10
C GLY A 153 -8.49 -5.39 -5.59
N TRP A 154 -7.86 -4.31 -5.12
CA TRP A 154 -8.00 -3.86 -3.73
C TRP A 154 -9.46 -3.62 -3.34
N LYS A 155 -10.32 -3.20 -4.27
CA LYS A 155 -11.75 -3.03 -4.03
C LYS A 155 -12.43 -4.34 -3.63
N HIS A 156 -12.02 -5.44 -4.23
CA HIS A 156 -12.56 -6.77 -3.91
C HIS A 156 -12.01 -7.30 -2.59
N VAL A 157 -10.71 -7.13 -2.39
CA VAL A 157 -9.98 -7.59 -1.21
C VAL A 157 -10.45 -6.87 0.07
N PHE A 158 -10.79 -5.58 -0.03
CA PHE A 158 -11.37 -4.77 1.04
C PHE A 158 -12.91 -4.77 1.04
N SER A 159 -13.55 -5.84 0.57
CA SER A 159 -15.02 -5.95 0.49
C SER A 159 -15.75 -5.79 1.83
N THR A 160 -15.08 -6.08 2.96
CA THR A 160 -15.64 -5.90 4.31
C THR A 160 -15.42 -4.50 4.88
N SER A 161 -14.63 -3.67 4.21
CA SER A 161 -14.33 -2.31 4.63
C SER A 161 -15.52 -1.37 4.41
N ARG A 162 -15.61 -0.32 5.23
CA ARG A 162 -16.62 0.74 5.07
C ARG A 162 -16.45 1.51 3.76
N SER A 163 -15.21 1.73 3.33
CA SER A 163 -14.91 2.54 2.15
C SER A 163 -13.55 2.18 1.55
N VAL A 164 -13.51 2.07 0.23
CA VAL A 164 -12.26 1.95 -0.56
C VAL A 164 -12.27 3.07 -1.60
N ARG A 165 -11.34 4.02 -1.47
CA ARG A 165 -11.20 5.17 -2.37
C ARG A 165 -9.97 5.01 -3.24
N PHE A 166 -10.07 5.42 -4.50
CA PHE A 166 -8.96 5.45 -5.43
C PHE A 166 -8.61 6.90 -5.78
N ARG A 167 -7.31 7.21 -5.74
CA ARG A 167 -6.78 8.51 -6.13
C ARG A 167 -5.54 8.33 -6.99
N THR A 168 -5.55 9.02 -8.13
CA THR A 168 -4.39 9.16 -9.01
C THR A 168 -3.85 10.57 -8.83
N LEU A 169 -2.57 10.68 -8.54
CA LEU A 169 -1.84 11.94 -8.41
C LEU A 169 -1.31 12.35 -9.78
N GLU A 170 -1.86 13.44 -10.32
CA GLU A 170 -1.46 14.02 -11.59
C GLU A 170 0.03 14.39 -11.60
N GLY A 171 0.72 14.09 -12.70
CA GLY A 171 2.14 14.40 -12.87
C GLY A 171 3.10 13.67 -11.91
N CYS A 172 2.62 12.68 -11.15
CA CYS A 172 3.46 11.85 -10.28
C CYS A 172 3.69 10.45 -10.87
N SER A 173 4.75 9.79 -10.45
CA SER A 173 5.05 8.39 -10.74
C SER A 173 5.02 7.56 -9.45
N HIS A 174 5.93 6.60 -9.27
CA HIS A 174 5.92 5.66 -8.13
C HIS A 174 6.23 6.32 -6.78
N HIS A 175 6.90 7.47 -6.80
CA HIS A 175 7.34 8.19 -5.60
C HIS A 175 6.65 9.55 -5.46
N GLY A 176 5.32 9.58 -5.62
CA GLY A 176 4.52 10.80 -5.59
C GLY A 176 4.74 11.71 -4.36
N LEU A 177 5.05 11.13 -3.20
CA LEU A 177 5.40 11.89 -1.99
C LEU A 177 6.63 12.80 -2.19
N LEU A 178 7.58 12.34 -3.00
CA LEU A 178 8.82 13.06 -3.29
C LEU A 178 8.69 13.97 -4.52
N GLU A 179 7.78 13.64 -5.44
CA GLU A 179 7.57 14.39 -6.69
C GLU A 179 6.65 15.59 -6.50
N ASN A 180 5.57 15.44 -5.73
CA ASN A 180 4.63 16.51 -5.41
C ASN A 180 4.16 16.41 -3.94
N PRO A 181 5.01 16.81 -2.98
CA PRO A 181 4.72 16.66 -1.56
C PRO A 181 3.48 17.44 -1.11
N ALA A 182 3.17 18.57 -1.75
CA ALA A 182 1.99 19.37 -1.42
C ALA A 182 0.70 18.62 -1.78
N LEU A 183 0.54 18.22 -3.04
CA LEU A 183 -0.63 17.45 -3.48
C LEU A 183 -0.75 16.12 -2.72
N TYR A 184 0.37 15.44 -2.49
CA TYR A 184 0.39 14.20 -1.74
C TYR A 184 -0.10 14.40 -0.31
N GLY A 185 0.43 15.42 0.38
CA GLY A 185 0.04 15.80 1.74
C GLY A 185 -1.44 16.15 1.82
N ASP A 186 -1.94 17.00 0.94
CA ASP A 186 -3.36 17.41 0.92
C ASP A 186 -4.31 16.21 0.81
N VAL A 187 -3.99 15.24 -0.05
CA VAL A 187 -4.78 14.03 -0.23
C VAL A 187 -4.73 13.12 1.00
N VAL A 188 -3.55 12.98 1.61
CA VAL A 188 -3.37 12.16 2.82
C VAL A 188 -4.08 12.80 4.01
N ASP A 189 -3.84 14.08 4.28
CA ASP A 189 -4.42 14.81 5.41
C ASP A 189 -5.95 14.85 5.31
N SER A 190 -6.50 15.12 4.11
CA SER A 190 -7.93 15.07 3.89
C SER A 190 -8.52 13.69 4.19
N PHE A 191 -7.80 12.61 3.87
CA PHE A 191 -8.28 11.25 4.13
C PHE A 191 -8.19 10.90 5.61
N LEU A 192 -7.07 11.22 6.28
CA LEU A 192 -6.85 10.89 7.69
C LEU A 192 -7.83 11.63 8.61
N ALA A 193 -8.09 12.93 8.36
CA ALA A 193 -9.01 13.75 9.15
C ALA A 193 -10.45 13.23 9.19
N GLU A 194 -10.85 12.33 8.27
CA GLU A 194 -12.17 11.68 8.30
C GLU A 194 -12.27 10.51 9.31
N TYR A 195 -11.14 10.07 9.86
CA TYR A 195 -11.03 8.89 10.72
C TYR A 195 -10.23 9.12 12.02
N ASP A 196 -9.81 10.36 12.29
CA ASP A 196 -9.21 10.78 13.57
C ASP A 196 -10.24 10.81 14.72
#